data_AF-T5AD99-F1
#
_entry.id   AF-T5AD99-F1
#
_cell.length_a   1.000
_cell.length_b   1.000
_cell.length_c   1.000
_cell.angle_alpha   90.00
_cell.angle_beta   90.00
_cell.angle_gamma   90.00
#
_symmetry.space_group_name_H-M   'P 1'
#
loop_
_entity.id
_entity.type
_entity.pdbx_description
1 polymer ?
#
loop_
_entity_poly.entity_id
_entity_poly.type
_entity_poly.pdbx_seq_one_letter_code
_entity_poly.pdbx_strand_id
1 'polypeptide(L)'
;MAEQLTFPAASAAVLEHRLPPSGQASDDGSERPFVTLTFATSLDSTLSLAPGVRTRLSGPESKAMTHYLRSRHAAILVGVSTVLADDPALNCRIAGATRQPRPVILDPHLRWTPSRGDKVLQACRSGAGLAPFILTRVPTPELPPDGVELLRQHGGKFIHVYAQHRLHGGA
;
A
#
# COMPACT_ATOMS: atom_id res chain seq x y z
N MET A 1 15.86 -12.90 6.83
CA MET A 1 14.40 -13.17 6.69
C MET A 1 13.66 -12.20 7.60
N ALA A 2 12.56 -11.59 7.16
CA ALA A 2 11.82 -10.66 8.00
C ALA A 2 11.04 -11.41 9.09
N GLU A 3 11.02 -10.87 10.32
CA GLU A 3 10.28 -11.38 11.47
C GLU A 3 8.79 -11.59 11.14
N GLN A 4 8.29 -12.80 11.43
CA GLN A 4 6.86 -13.11 11.36
C GLN A 4 6.13 -12.51 12.55
N LEU A 5 4.92 -12.04 12.33
CA LEU A 5 4.10 -11.37 13.34
C LEU A 5 2.87 -12.22 13.66
N THR A 6 2.43 -12.17 14.91
CA THR A 6 1.15 -12.72 15.35
C THR A 6 0.22 -11.59 15.74
N PHE A 7 -1.06 -11.71 15.42
CA PHE A 7 -2.08 -10.76 15.86
C PHE A 7 -3.13 -11.50 16.71
N PRO A 8 -3.33 -11.13 17.98
CA PRO A 8 -4.22 -11.87 18.89
C PRO A 8 -5.67 -11.93 18.36
N ALA A 9 -6.33 -13.09 18.54
CA ALA A 9 -7.71 -13.29 18.10
C ALA A 9 -8.69 -12.30 18.75
N ALA A 10 -8.50 -11.98 20.03
CA ALA A 10 -9.32 -10.98 20.73
C ALA A 10 -9.21 -9.59 20.08
N SER A 11 -8.00 -9.17 19.69
CA SER A 11 -7.79 -7.91 18.96
C SER A 11 -8.34 -7.95 17.54
N ALA A 12 -8.29 -9.11 16.89
CA ALA A 12 -8.89 -9.33 15.58
C ALA A 12 -10.41 -9.17 15.60
N ALA A 13 -11.09 -9.76 16.61
CA ALA A 13 -12.53 -9.69 16.77
C ALA A 13 -13.06 -8.25 16.84
N VAL A 14 -12.32 -7.34 17.51
CA VAL A 14 -12.66 -5.92 17.58
C VAL A 14 -12.67 -5.25 16.20
N LEU A 15 -11.89 -5.75 15.24
CA LEU A 15 -11.79 -5.18 13.90
C LEU A 15 -12.73 -5.81 12.89
N GLU A 16 -13.32 -6.98 13.17
CA GLU A 16 -14.05 -7.79 12.18
C GLU A 16 -15.16 -7.02 11.45
N HIS A 17 -15.94 -6.23 12.19
CA HIS A 17 -17.02 -5.39 11.63
C HIS A 17 -16.53 -4.20 10.79
N ARG A 18 -15.22 -3.92 10.78
CA ARG A 18 -14.57 -2.85 10.00
C ARG A 18 -13.71 -3.38 8.85
N LEU A 19 -13.67 -4.70 8.66
CA LEU A 19 -12.94 -5.32 7.56
C LEU A 19 -13.78 -5.29 6.28
N PRO A 20 -13.13 -5.37 5.10
CA PRO A 20 -13.83 -5.59 3.85
C PRO A 20 -14.74 -6.84 3.96
N PRO A 21 -15.97 -6.79 3.41
CA PRO A 21 -16.86 -7.95 3.40
C PRO A 21 -16.20 -9.14 2.69
N SER A 22 -16.39 -10.34 3.25
CA SER A 22 -15.77 -11.56 2.76
C SER A 22 -16.56 -12.11 1.57
N GLY A 23 -16.14 -11.73 0.37
CA GLY A 23 -16.79 -12.15 -0.87
C GLY A 23 -17.86 -11.16 -1.32
N GLN A 24 -17.80 -10.83 -2.61
CA GLN A 24 -18.60 -9.84 -3.35
C GLN A 24 -18.08 -8.40 -3.32
N ALA A 25 -18.08 -7.79 -4.52
CA ALA A 25 -18.06 -6.34 -4.68
C ALA A 25 -19.22 -5.75 -3.87
N SER A 26 -19.06 -4.53 -3.38
CA SER A 26 -20.08 -3.79 -2.64
C SER A 26 -21.48 -4.04 -3.22
N ASP A 27 -22.33 -4.76 -2.49
CA ASP A 27 -23.72 -5.13 -2.86
C ASP A 27 -24.65 -3.89 -3.00
N ASP A 28 -24.10 -2.70 -2.73
CA ASP A 28 -24.73 -1.39 -2.89
C ASP A 28 -24.68 -0.85 -4.33
N GLY A 29 -24.30 -1.67 -5.32
CA GLY A 29 -24.13 -1.24 -6.72
C GLY A 29 -22.99 -0.23 -6.95
N SER A 30 -22.21 0.06 -5.91
CA SER A 30 -21.08 0.99 -5.96
C SER A 30 -19.84 0.31 -6.53
N GLU A 31 -19.34 0.83 -7.65
CA GLU A 31 -18.06 0.43 -8.26
C GLU A 31 -16.83 0.86 -7.42
N ARG A 32 -17.03 1.50 -6.26
CA ARG A 32 -15.93 2.02 -5.43
C ARG A 32 -15.41 0.96 -4.46
N PRO A 33 -14.08 0.82 -4.29
CA PRO A 33 -13.51 -0.14 -3.36
C PRO A 33 -13.80 0.24 -1.90
N PHE A 34 -13.90 -0.76 -1.03
CA PHE A 34 -13.84 -0.56 0.42
C PHE A 34 -12.45 -0.05 0.82
N VAL A 35 -12.39 1.03 1.60
CA VAL A 35 -11.13 1.66 2.02
C VAL A 35 -11.04 1.73 3.52
N THR A 36 -9.94 1.18 4.06
CA THR A 36 -9.50 1.43 5.44
C THR A 36 -8.35 2.42 5.43
N LEU A 37 -8.54 3.56 6.11
CA LEU A 37 -7.47 4.52 6.36
C LEU A 37 -6.77 4.19 7.68
N THR A 38 -5.45 4.06 7.64
CA THR A 38 -4.60 3.91 8.83
C THR A 38 -3.68 5.11 8.97
N PHE A 39 -3.62 5.69 10.16
CA PHE A 39 -2.70 6.77 10.50
C PHE A 39 -2.21 6.61 11.94
N ALA A 40 -1.08 7.24 12.25
CA ALA A 40 -0.51 7.30 13.59
C ALA A 40 -0.13 8.76 13.87
N THR A 41 -0.52 9.26 15.04
CA THR A 41 -0.23 10.61 15.50
C THR A 41 0.31 10.55 16.92
N SER A 42 1.15 11.51 17.30
CA SER A 42 1.42 11.82 18.70
C SER A 42 0.13 12.29 19.41
N LEU A 43 0.15 12.34 20.74
CA LEU A 43 -0.98 12.83 21.54
C LEU A 43 -1.32 14.29 21.25
N ASP A 44 -0.31 15.09 20.91
CA ASP A 44 -0.44 16.49 20.49
C ASP A 44 -0.78 16.65 18.99
N SER A 45 -1.21 15.56 18.33
CA SER A 45 -1.56 15.52 16.90
C SER A 45 -0.40 15.78 15.93
N THR A 46 0.86 15.66 16.38
CA THR A 46 2.03 15.75 15.50
C THR A 46 2.33 14.43 14.79
N LEU A 47 2.80 14.49 13.54
CA LEU A 47 3.20 13.31 12.74
C LEU A 47 4.72 13.07 12.73
N SER A 48 5.50 14.07 13.13
CA SER A 48 6.97 14.05 13.16
C SER A 48 7.47 15.08 14.17
N LEU A 49 8.59 14.78 14.84
CA LEU A 49 9.24 15.71 15.77
C LEU A 49 9.77 16.98 15.08
N ALA A 50 10.19 16.86 13.81
CA ALA A 50 10.59 17.95 12.94
C ALA A 50 10.48 17.50 11.48
N PRO A 51 10.43 18.43 10.49
CA PRO A 51 10.44 18.08 9.07
C PRO A 51 11.61 17.13 8.74
N GLY A 52 11.28 15.96 8.17
CA GLY A 52 12.28 14.94 7.78
C GLY A 52 12.77 14.04 8.92
N VAL A 53 12.35 14.25 10.17
CA VAL A 53 12.73 13.38 11.30
C VAL A 53 11.73 12.24 11.45
N ARG A 54 12.22 11.00 11.31
CA ARG A 54 11.43 9.79 11.52
C ARG A 54 11.16 9.58 13.01
N THR A 55 9.95 9.90 13.46
CA THR A 55 9.51 9.63 14.83
C THR A 55 8.80 8.28 14.91
N ARG A 56 9.24 7.43 15.84
CA ARG A 56 8.55 6.16 16.10
C ARG A 56 7.29 6.44 16.92
N LEU A 57 6.16 6.60 16.23
CA LEU A 57 4.85 6.77 16.86
C LEU A 57 4.17 5.44 17.22
N SER A 58 4.51 4.37 16.49
CA SER A 58 3.84 3.07 16.59
C SER A 58 4.66 2.04 17.37
N GLY A 59 3.98 1.26 18.22
CA GLY A 59 4.53 0.11 18.94
C GLY A 59 4.41 -1.22 18.17
N PRO A 60 4.93 -2.33 18.75
CA PRO A 60 4.81 -3.67 18.18
C PRO A 60 3.36 -4.11 17.87
N GLU A 61 2.41 -3.75 18.74
CA GLU A 61 0.99 -4.08 18.61
C GLU A 61 0.38 -3.37 17.40
N SER A 62 0.69 -2.07 17.21
CA SER A 62 0.25 -1.29 16.05
C SER A 62 0.82 -1.86 14.75
N LYS A 63 2.08 -2.33 14.77
CA LYS A 63 2.72 -3.00 13.64
C LYS A 63 2.00 -4.31 13.31
N ALA A 64 1.71 -5.15 14.31
CA ALA A 64 0.94 -6.38 14.13
C ALA A 64 -0.46 -6.10 13.57
N MET A 65 -1.17 -5.10 14.11
CA MET A 65 -2.47 -4.65 13.61
C MET A 65 -2.40 -4.22 12.14
N THR A 66 -1.40 -3.42 11.77
CA THR A 66 -1.20 -2.98 10.37
C THR A 66 -1.00 -4.18 9.45
N HIS A 67 -0.17 -5.15 9.85
CA HIS A 67 0.04 -6.35 9.05
C HIS A 67 -1.20 -7.26 9.01
N TYR A 68 -2.02 -7.28 10.06
CA TYR A 68 -3.33 -7.94 10.04
C TYR A 68 -4.29 -7.29 9.05
N LEU A 69 -4.43 -5.97 9.07
CA LEU A 69 -5.24 -5.25 8.08
C LEU A 69 -4.75 -5.53 6.65
N ARG A 70 -3.43 -5.55 6.43
CA ARG A 70 -2.82 -5.93 5.15
C ARG A 70 -3.18 -7.35 4.70
N SER A 71 -3.36 -8.29 5.61
CA SER A 71 -3.79 -9.67 5.27
C SER A 71 -5.25 -9.74 4.79
N ARG A 72 -6.05 -8.74 5.15
CA ARG A 72 -7.49 -8.66 4.88
C ARG A 72 -7.83 -7.80 3.67
N HIS A 73 -6.86 -7.09 3.10
CA HIS A 73 -7.06 -6.19 1.95
C HIS A 73 -6.37 -6.71 0.70
N ALA A 74 -6.95 -6.42 -0.46
CA ALA A 74 -6.35 -6.77 -1.75
C ALA A 74 -5.16 -5.87 -2.12
N ALA A 75 -5.10 -4.65 -1.57
CA ALA A 75 -4.09 -3.66 -1.92
C ALA A 75 -3.67 -2.77 -0.73
N ILE A 76 -2.48 -2.18 -0.83
CA ILE A 76 -2.00 -1.10 0.04
C ILE A 76 -1.73 0.12 -0.84
N LEU A 77 -2.36 1.25 -0.54
CA LEU A 77 -2.13 2.51 -1.24
C LEU A 77 -1.16 3.39 -0.45
N VAL A 78 -0.11 3.91 -1.10
CA VAL A 78 0.78 4.94 -0.54
C VAL A 78 1.12 6.00 -1.59
N GLY A 79 1.51 7.19 -1.13
CA GLY A 79 2.10 8.20 -2.01
C GLY A 79 3.59 7.97 -2.26
N VAL A 80 4.11 8.46 -3.38
CA VAL A 80 5.55 8.37 -3.72
C VAL A 80 6.46 8.95 -2.65
N SER A 81 6.04 10.01 -1.95
CA SER A 81 6.84 10.59 -0.85
C SER A 81 7.13 9.58 0.26
N THR A 82 6.19 8.68 0.57
CA THR A 82 6.41 7.58 1.54
C THR A 82 7.42 6.57 1.01
N VAL A 83 7.36 6.24 -0.28
CA VAL A 83 8.32 5.30 -0.90
C VAL A 83 9.73 5.85 -0.82
N LEU A 84 9.90 7.13 -1.16
CA LEU A 84 11.20 7.80 -1.14
C LEU A 84 11.75 8.00 0.29
N ALA A 85 10.87 8.27 1.27
CA ALA A 85 11.29 8.52 2.64
C ALA A 85 11.57 7.23 3.43
N ASP A 86 10.75 6.20 3.27
CA ASP A 86 10.79 5.00 4.11
C ASP A 86 11.36 3.75 3.43
N ASP A 87 11.37 3.70 2.09
CA ASP A 87 11.65 2.51 1.27
C ASP A 87 10.96 1.25 1.87
N PRO A 88 9.62 1.22 1.88
CA PRO A 88 8.85 0.18 2.55
C PRO A 88 8.75 -1.10 1.70
N ALA A 89 8.68 -2.25 2.37
CA ALA A 89 8.43 -3.54 1.70
C ALA A 89 6.96 -3.74 1.25
N LEU A 90 6.02 -2.98 1.83
CA LEU A 90 4.58 -3.00 1.52
C LEU A 90 3.97 -4.42 1.46
N ASN A 91 4.34 -5.29 2.41
CA ASN A 91 3.86 -6.66 2.51
C ASN A 91 3.12 -6.97 3.81
N CYS A 92 2.40 -8.10 3.83
CA CYS A 92 1.88 -8.74 5.03
C CYS A 92 2.92 -9.72 5.60
N ARG A 93 3.07 -9.71 6.93
CA ARG A 93 3.99 -10.59 7.67
C ARG A 93 3.29 -11.38 8.77
N ILE A 94 1.96 -11.41 8.76
CA ILE A 94 1.20 -12.23 9.70
C ILE A 94 1.49 -13.70 9.40
N ALA A 95 1.88 -14.45 10.43
CA ALA A 95 2.08 -15.89 10.34
C ALA A 95 0.79 -16.57 9.84
N GLY A 96 0.91 -17.46 8.84
CA GLY A 96 -0.23 -18.14 8.24
C GLY A 96 -1.09 -17.29 7.29
N ALA A 97 -0.71 -16.05 6.99
CA ALA A 97 -1.41 -15.25 5.97
C ALA A 97 -1.29 -15.91 4.59
N THR A 98 -2.43 -16.21 3.96
CA THR A 98 -2.49 -16.92 2.65
C THR A 98 -2.42 -15.97 1.46
N ARG A 99 -2.49 -14.66 1.69
CA ARG A 99 -2.52 -13.63 0.63
C ARG A 99 -1.60 -12.47 0.98
N GLN A 100 -1.03 -11.88 -0.08
CA GLN A 100 -0.27 -10.64 0.00
C GLN A 100 -1.05 -9.52 -0.68
N PRO A 101 -1.14 -8.32 -0.09
CA PRO A 101 -1.77 -7.19 -0.74
C PRO A 101 -0.87 -6.65 -1.86
N ARG A 102 -1.48 -6.19 -2.94
CA ARG A 102 -0.80 -5.49 -4.03
C ARG A 102 -0.41 -4.07 -3.58
N PRO A 103 0.87 -3.68 -3.61
CA PRO A 103 1.23 -2.28 -3.41
C PRO A 103 0.71 -1.43 -4.57
N VAL A 104 0.12 -0.29 -4.26
CA VAL A 104 -0.36 0.73 -5.22
C VAL A 104 0.29 2.05 -4.82
N ILE A 105 1.12 2.60 -5.70
CA ILE A 105 1.91 3.79 -5.44
C ILE A 105 1.37 4.93 -6.30
N LEU A 106 1.01 6.03 -5.66
CA LEU A 106 0.63 7.26 -6.35
C LEU A 106 1.89 8.08 -6.66
N ASP A 107 2.28 8.10 -7.93
CA ASP A 107 3.40 8.90 -8.44
C ASP A 107 3.03 9.64 -9.73
N PRO A 108 2.27 10.74 -9.64
CA PRO A 108 1.78 11.46 -10.81
C PRO A 108 2.88 12.00 -11.72
N HIS A 109 4.10 12.19 -11.20
CA HIS A 109 5.21 12.88 -11.86
C HIS A 109 6.45 12.01 -12.04
N LEU A 110 6.35 10.69 -11.83
CA LEU A 110 7.48 9.74 -11.89
C LEU A 110 8.70 10.17 -11.07
N ARG A 111 8.49 10.62 -9.83
CA ARG A 111 9.57 10.97 -8.91
C ARG A 111 10.39 9.76 -8.47
N TRP A 112 9.83 8.56 -8.54
CA TRP A 112 10.50 7.31 -8.17
C TRP A 112 10.64 6.40 -9.38
N THR A 113 11.88 6.00 -9.67
CA THR A 113 12.18 4.98 -10.67
C THR A 113 12.43 3.65 -9.97
N PRO A 114 11.60 2.62 -10.19
CA PRO A 114 11.76 1.32 -9.54
C PRO A 114 13.10 0.68 -9.87
N SER A 115 13.76 0.14 -8.85
CA SER A 115 15.06 -0.51 -8.91
C SER A 115 15.04 -1.85 -8.19
N ARG A 116 15.96 -2.76 -8.54
CA ARG A 116 16.09 -4.05 -7.84
C ARG A 116 16.43 -3.87 -6.35
N GLY A 117 16.98 -2.72 -5.96
CA GLY A 117 17.36 -2.37 -4.60
C GLY A 117 16.17 -2.06 -3.69
N ASP A 118 15.02 -1.66 -4.23
CA ASP A 118 13.89 -1.22 -3.41
C ASP A 118 13.31 -2.38 -2.60
N LYS A 119 13.00 -2.15 -1.32
CA LYS A 119 12.52 -3.21 -0.42
C LYS A 119 11.22 -3.84 -0.91
N VAL A 120 10.33 -3.08 -1.56
CA VAL A 120 9.11 -3.61 -2.16
C VAL A 120 9.42 -4.66 -3.25
N LEU A 121 10.43 -4.41 -4.07
CA LEU A 121 10.85 -5.34 -5.12
C LEU A 121 11.70 -6.49 -4.58
N GLN A 122 12.52 -6.27 -3.55
CA GLN A 122 13.20 -7.37 -2.84
C GLN A 122 12.19 -8.33 -2.19
N ALA A 123 11.15 -7.79 -1.55
CA ALA A 123 10.07 -8.60 -0.96
C ALA A 123 9.32 -9.40 -2.03
N CYS A 124 9.02 -8.78 -3.18
CA CYS A 124 8.42 -9.49 -4.30
C CYS A 124 9.30 -10.64 -4.81
N ARG A 125 10.59 -10.39 -5.05
CA ARG A 125 11.52 -11.40 -5.59
C ARG A 125 11.79 -12.58 -4.65
N SER A 126 11.66 -12.35 -3.35
CA SER A 126 11.79 -13.40 -2.33
C SER A 126 10.47 -14.15 -2.06
N GLY A 127 9.40 -13.86 -2.82
CA GLY A 127 8.07 -14.45 -2.62
C GLY A 127 7.33 -13.94 -1.39
N ALA A 128 7.88 -12.94 -0.69
CA ALA A 128 7.31 -12.36 0.52
C ALA A 128 6.36 -11.18 0.25
N GLY A 129 6.05 -10.88 -1.01
CA GLY A 129 5.23 -9.74 -1.40
C GLY A 129 4.92 -9.73 -2.90
N LEU A 130 4.31 -8.65 -3.38
CA LEU A 130 3.94 -8.46 -4.78
C LEU A 130 4.58 -7.18 -5.33
N ALA A 131 4.86 -7.15 -6.64
CA ALA A 131 5.37 -5.95 -7.30
C ALA A 131 4.30 -4.84 -7.32
N PRO A 132 4.68 -3.57 -7.24
CA PRO A 132 3.71 -2.48 -7.17
C PRO A 132 2.98 -2.24 -8.49
N PHE A 133 1.78 -1.67 -8.38
CA PHE A 133 1.16 -0.87 -9.43
C PHE A 133 1.47 0.60 -9.18
N ILE A 134 1.98 1.30 -10.19
CA ILE A 134 2.33 2.73 -10.07
C ILE A 134 1.33 3.53 -10.88
N LEU A 135 0.53 4.34 -10.20
CA LEU A 135 -0.42 5.26 -10.84
C LEU A 135 0.32 6.55 -11.19
N THR A 136 0.33 6.91 -12.47
CA THR A 136 1.06 8.08 -12.97
C THR A 136 0.26 8.85 -14.01
N ARG A 137 0.57 10.14 -14.20
CA ARG A 137 0.05 10.95 -15.31
C ARG A 137 1.04 11.02 -16.49
N VAL A 138 2.22 10.42 -16.34
CA VAL A 138 3.22 10.40 -17.41
C VAL A 138 2.81 9.36 -18.46
N PRO A 139 2.69 9.75 -19.74
CA PRO A 139 2.21 8.85 -20.78
C PRO A 139 3.18 7.69 -21.03
N THR A 140 2.66 6.57 -21.52
CA THR A 140 3.43 5.33 -21.73
C THR A 140 4.76 5.50 -22.49
N PRO A 141 4.86 6.31 -23.55
CA PRO A 141 6.12 6.52 -24.27
C PRO A 141 7.23 7.18 -23.45
N GLU A 142 6.88 7.89 -22.38
CA GLU A 142 7.81 8.61 -21.50
C GLU A 142 8.20 7.79 -20.26
N LEU A 143 7.64 6.59 -20.09
CA LEU A 143 7.97 5.72 -18.96
C LEU A 143 9.39 5.15 -19.10
N PRO A 144 10.15 5.01 -18.00
CA PRO A 144 11.48 4.42 -18.02
C PRO A 144 11.41 2.94 -18.45
N PRO A 145 12.00 2.53 -19.59
CA PRO A 145 11.86 1.19 -20.14
C PRO A 145 12.30 0.09 -19.16
N ASP A 146 13.42 0.30 -18.47
CA ASP A 146 13.96 -0.64 -17.49
C ASP A 146 13.01 -0.83 -16.30
N GLY A 147 12.37 0.26 -15.85
CA GLY A 147 11.38 0.21 -14.78
C GLY A 147 10.10 -0.53 -15.19
N VAL A 148 9.63 -0.28 -16.43
CA VAL A 148 8.46 -0.98 -16.99
C VAL A 148 8.72 -2.49 -17.05
N GLU A 149 9.87 -2.89 -17.59
CA GLU A 149 10.22 -4.30 -17.72
C GLU A 149 10.42 -4.97 -16.36
N LEU A 150 11.11 -4.30 -15.43
CA LEU A 150 11.33 -4.80 -14.07
C LEU A 150 10.00 -5.09 -13.35
N LEU A 151 9.03 -4.18 -13.44
CA LEU A 151 7.71 -4.40 -12.85
C LEU A 151 6.96 -5.52 -13.56
N ARG A 152 6.94 -5.52 -14.90
CA ARG A 152 6.21 -6.50 -15.72
C ARG A 152 6.65 -7.93 -15.42
N GLN A 153 7.96 -8.18 -15.29
CA GLN A 153 8.53 -9.48 -14.93
C GLN A 153 7.98 -10.05 -13.61
N HIS A 154 7.49 -9.19 -12.73
CA HIS A 154 6.97 -9.57 -11.42
C HIS A 154 5.46 -9.29 -11.27
N GLY A 155 4.77 -9.12 -12.41
CA GLY A 155 3.32 -8.86 -12.47
C GLY A 155 2.91 -7.49 -11.89
N GLY A 156 3.84 -6.54 -11.76
CA GLY A 156 3.59 -5.13 -11.52
C GLY A 156 3.42 -4.36 -12.83
N LYS A 157 3.03 -3.08 -12.75
CA LYS A 157 2.86 -2.22 -13.94
C LYS A 157 2.71 -0.74 -13.59
N PHE A 158 3.03 0.11 -14.55
CA PHE A 158 2.53 1.49 -14.56
C PHE A 158 1.10 1.52 -15.08
N ILE A 159 0.26 2.35 -14.48
CA ILE A 159 -1.12 2.60 -14.88
C ILE A 159 -1.24 4.10 -15.10
N HIS A 160 -1.47 4.48 -16.35
CA HIS A 160 -1.72 5.87 -16.70
C HIS A 160 -3.11 6.29 -16.21
N VAL A 161 -3.18 7.38 -15.45
CA VAL A 161 -4.43 7.95 -14.97
C VAL A 161 -4.74 9.20 -15.77
N TYR A 162 -5.77 9.10 -16.62
CA TYR A 162 -6.33 10.26 -17.30
C TYR A 162 -7.02 11.15 -16.27
N ALA A 163 -6.81 12.47 -16.35
CA ALA A 163 -7.63 13.41 -15.60
C ALA A 163 -9.07 13.28 -16.12
N GLN A 164 -9.95 12.59 -15.38
CA GLN A 164 -11.37 12.69 -15.65
C GLN A 164 -11.84 14.07 -15.18
N HIS A 165 -12.21 14.94 -16.11
CA HIS A 165 -13.12 16.04 -15.79
C HIS A 165 -14.48 15.45 -15.43
N ARG A 166 -14.69 15.12 -14.16
CA ARG A 166 -16.04 15.07 -13.58
C ARG A 166 -16.23 16.29 -12.69
N LEU A 167 -16.48 17.42 -13.33
CA LEU A 167 -17.46 18.36 -12.81
C LEU A 167 -18.81 17.76 -13.14
N HIS A 168 -19.42 17.04 -12.21
CA HIS A 168 -20.88 16.96 -12.17
C HIS A 168 -21.28 17.67 -10.88
N GLY A 169 -21.35 18.99 -10.98
CA GLY A 169 -22.30 19.73 -10.17
C GLY A 169 -23.71 19.38 -10.65
N GLY A 170 -24.63 19.28 -9.70
CA GLY A 170 -26.03 19.02 -9.97
C GLY A 170 -26.79 18.88 -8.67
N ALA A 171 -27.24 20.05 -8.17
CA ALA A 171 -28.31 20.34 -7.22
C ALA A 171 -28.41 19.51 -5.92
#